data_AF-A0A1C6EY30-F1
#
_entry.id   AF-A0A1C6EY30-F1
#
_cell.length_a   1.000
_cell.length_b   1.000
_cell.length_c   1.000
_cell.angle_alpha   90.00
_cell.angle_beta   90.00
_cell.angle_gamma   90.00
#
_symmetry.space_group_name_H-M   'P 1'
#
loop_
_entity.id
_entity.type
_entity.pdbx_description
1 polymer ?
#
loop_
_entity_poly.entity_id
_entity_poly.type
_entity_poly.pdbx_seq_one_letter_code
_entity_poly.pdbx_strand_id
1 'polypeptide(L)' 'MEKDKLITEYQDELGKVMDRIDEALANRKECMSTEGRKRLALLYDIRNSLCFSLKELTKD' A
#
# COMPACT_ATOMS: atom_id res chain seq x y z
N MET A 1 -9.44 2.57 -22.02
CA MET A 1 -8.53 1.45 -22.29
C MET A 1 -7.18 1.60 -21.59
N GLU A 2 -6.34 2.59 -21.92
CA GLU A 2 -5.05 2.77 -21.20
C GLU A 2 -5.23 3.25 -19.75
N LYS A 3 -6.20 4.16 -19.51
CA LYS A 3 -6.60 4.61 -18.17
C LYS A 3 -7.06 3.44 -17.28
N ASP A 4 -7.88 2.54 -17.83
CA ASP A 4 -8.42 1.39 -17.10
C ASP A 4 -7.31 0.40 -16.73
N LYS A 5 -6.38 0.14 -17.67
CA LYS A 5 -5.20 -0.70 -17.40
C LYS A 5 -4.34 -0.12 -16.28
N LEU A 6 -4.10 1.19 -16.30
CA LEU A 6 -3.34 1.87 -15.25
C LEU A 6 -4.04 1.78 -13.89
N ILE A 7 -5.37 1.92 -13.87
CA ILE A 7 -6.17 1.75 -12.64
C ILE A 7 -6.01 0.32 -12.09
N THR A 8 -6.11 -0.71 -12.94
CA THR A 8 -5.90 -2.10 -12.52
C THR A 8 -4.49 -2.31 -11.95
N GLU A 9 -3.45 -1.79 -12.62
CA GLU A 9 -2.07 -1.90 -12.14
C GLU A 9 -1.89 -1.26 -10.74
N TYR A 10 -2.50 -0.10 -10.51
CA TYR A 10 -2.45 0.57 -9.21
C TYR A 10 -3.25 -0.16 -8.13
N GLN A 11 -4.38 -0.78 -8.49
CA GLN A 11 -5.18 -1.60 -7.58
C GLN A 11 -4.42 -2.87 -7.17
N ASP A 12 -3.76 -3.54 -8.12
CA ASP A 12 -2.93 -4.72 -7.85
C ASP A 12 -1.76 -4.38 -6.92
N GLU A 13 -1.09 -3.25 -7.17
CA GLU A 13 0.01 -2.80 -6.31
C GLU A 13 -0.48 -2.42 -4.91
N LEU A 14 -1.64 -1.77 -4.80
CA LEU A 14 -2.26 -1.48 -3.51
C LEU A 14 -2.56 -2.76 -2.73
N GLY A 15 -3.08 -3.80 -3.39
CA GLY A 15 -3.32 -5.11 -2.79
C GLY A 15 -2.05 -5.70 -2.18
N LYS A 16 -0.96 -5.76 -2.95
CA LYS A 16 0.34 -6.27 -2.44
C LYS A 16 0.87 -5.47 -1.25
N VAL A 17 0.69 -4.16 -1.25
CA VAL A 17 1.11 -3.31 -0.12
C VAL A 17 0.27 -3.60 1.12
N MET A 18 -1.04 -3.82 0.96
CA MET A 18 -1.92 -4.23 2.07
C MET A 18 -1.54 -5.59 2.63
N ASP A 19 -1.28 -6.59 1.78
CA ASP A 19 -0.83 -7.92 2.23
C ASP A 19 0.47 -7.83 3.07
N ARG A 20 1.42 -7.01 2.62
CA ARG A 20 2.69 -6.77 3.35
C ARG A 20 2.48 -6.06 4.68
N ILE A 21 1.48 -5.18 4.79
CA ILE A 21 1.10 -4.54 6.06
C ILE A 21 0.56 -5.61 7.00
N ASP A 22 -0.32 -6.48 6.53
CA ASP A 22 -0.92 -7.55 7.35
C ASP A 22 0.13 -8.55 7.82
N GLU A 23 1.08 -8.95 6.96
CA GLU A 23 2.23 -9.78 7.32
C GLU A 23 3.10 -9.11 8.40
N ALA A 24 3.40 -7.83 8.24
CA ALA A 24 4.19 -7.08 9.21
C ALA A 24 3.48 -6.98 10.58
N LEU A 25 2.16 -6.79 10.59
CA LEU A 25 1.35 -6.75 11.81
C LEU A 25 1.22 -8.11 12.49
N ALA A 26 1.15 -9.20 11.71
CA ALA A 26 1.12 -10.56 12.25
C ALA A 26 2.43 -10.92 12.98
N ASN A 27 3.56 -10.38 12.53
CA ASN A 27 4.85 -10.56 13.21
C ASN A 27 5.05 -9.55 14.36
N ARG A 28 4.44 -9.82 15.51
CA ARG A 28 4.50 -8.95 16.71
C ARG A 28 5.92 -8.54 17.12
N LYS A 29 6.91 -9.43 17.00
CA LYS A 29 8.30 -9.14 17.39
C LYS A 29 8.92 -8.10 16.45
N GLU A 30 8.72 -8.27 15.16
CA GLU A 30 9.20 -7.33 14.15
C GLU A 30 8.44 -6.00 14.23
N CYS A 31 7.10 -6.05 14.27
CA CYS A 31 6.23 -4.87 14.35
C CYS A 31 6.55 -3.94 15.53
N MET A 32 6.96 -4.50 16.68
CA MET A 32 7.28 -3.71 17.87
C MET A 32 8.72 -3.20 17.91
N SER A 33 9.58 -3.69 17.02
CA SER A 33 10.95 -3.18 16.88
C SER A 33 10.95 -1.79 16.24
N THR A 34 11.96 -0.96 16.55
CA THR A 34 12.09 0.36 15.93
C THR A 34 12.16 0.28 14.41
N GLU A 35 12.89 -0.71 13.87
CA GLU A 35 13.03 -0.87 12.42
C GLU A 35 11.75 -1.39 11.77
N GLY A 36 11.05 -2.33 12.41
CA GLY A 36 9.76 -2.80 11.93
C GLY A 36 8.70 -1.70 11.94
N ARG A 37 8.67 -0.82 12.96
CA ARG A 37 7.78 0.36 12.95
C ARG A 37 8.09 1.32 11.81
N LYS A 38 9.36 1.56 11.49
CA LYS A 38 9.76 2.39 10.34
C LYS A 38 9.30 1.77 9.02
N ARG A 39 9.52 0.46 8.85
CA ARG A 39 9.05 -0.29 7.66
C ARG A 39 7.52 -0.23 7.54
N LEU A 40 6.80 -0.41 8.64
CA LEU A 40 5.35 -0.33 8.66
C LEU A 40 4.83 1.08 8.33
N ALA A 41 5.47 2.12 8.85
CA ALA A 41 5.16 3.50 8.50
C ALA A 41 5.34 3.76 6.99
N LEU A 42 6.46 3.29 6.42
CA LEU A 42 6.71 3.40 4.98
C LEU A 42 5.64 2.67 4.14
N LEU A 43 5.23 1.47 4.55
CA LEU A 43 4.15 0.75 3.87
C LEU A 43 2.83 1.53 3.90
N TYR A 44 2.50 2.15 5.03
CA TYR A 44 1.33 3.01 5.13
C TYR A 44 1.42 4.27 4.24
N ASP A 45 2.60 4.87 4.11
CA ASP A 45 2.81 6.01 3.22
C ASP A 45 2.62 5.61 1.75
N ILE A 46 3.16 4.45 1.34
CA ILE A 46 2.96 3.89 0.00
C ILE A 46 1.47 3.62 -0.25
N ARG A 47 0.79 2.96 0.69
CA ARG A 47 -0.67 2.72 0.62
C ARG A 47 -1.43 4.03 0.41
N ASN A 48 -1.12 5.06 1.20
CA ASN A 48 -1.79 6.36 1.10
C ASN A 48 -1.56 7.02 -0.27
N SER A 49 -0.33 6.95 -0.80
CA SER A 49 0.02 7.48 -2.12
C SER A 49 -0.73 6.76 -3.24
N LEU A 50 -0.84 5.43 -3.17
CA LEU A 50 -1.58 4.63 -4.16
C LEU A 50 -3.08 4.94 -4.10
N CYS A 51 -3.67 5.00 -2.90
CA CYS A 51 -5.07 5.40 -2.73
C CYS A 51 -5.36 6.80 -3.27
N PHE A 52 -4.47 7.77 -3.02
CA PHE A 52 -4.60 9.11 -3.56
C PHE A 52 -4.56 9.10 -5.09
N SER A 53 -3.56 8.43 -5.67
CA SER A 53 -3.39 8.35 -7.12
C SER A 53 -4.58 7.67 -7.81
N LEU A 54 -5.07 6.56 -7.23
CA LEU A 54 -6.28 5.89 -7.69
C LEU A 54 -7.48 6.83 -7.66
N LYS A 55 -7.67 7.56 -6.56
CA LYS A 55 -8.77 8.52 -6.43
C LYS A 55 -8.70 9.59 -7.53
N GLU A 56 -7.52 10.15 -7.80
CA GLU A 56 -7.34 11.14 -8.88
C GLU A 56 -7.59 10.54 -10.26
N LEU A 57 -7.10 9.31 -10.52
CA LEU A 57 -7.34 8.61 -11.78
C LEU A 57 -8.81 8.27 -11.99
N THR A 58 -9.57 7.99 -10.94
CA THR A 58 -11.00 7.66 -11.05
C THR A 58 -11.92 8.88 -11.03
N LYS A 59 -11.38 10.11 -10.95
CA LYS A 59 -12.17 11.31 -11.20
C LYS A 59 -12.53 11.37 -12.69
N ASP A 60 -13.77 11.74 -12.96
CA ASP A 60 -14.32 11.98 -14.29
C ASP A 60 -13.75 13.26 -14.92
#